data_AF-A0A8H7KPA8-F1
#
_entry.id   AF-A0A8H7KPA8-F1
#
_cell.length_a   1.000
_cell.length_b   1.000
_cell.length_c   1.000
_cell.angle_alpha   90.00
_cell.angle_beta   90.00
_cell.angle_gamma   90.00
#
_symmetry.space_group_name_H-M   'P 1'
#
loop_
_entity.id
_entity.type
_entity.pdbx_description
1 polymer ?
#
loop_
_entity_poly.entity_id
_entity_poly.type
_entity_poly.pdbx_seq_one_letter_code
_entity_poly.pdbx_strand_id
1 'polypeptide(L)'
;MWIPLDFTMSRLALSSIPEDLVLKDDNLLRNLDDRCVRSLNGSRVTDEILRVVPNVQVFRDSLRCIKLWATRRAIYSNVNGFLGGVAWAMLVARICQLYPNAIAGAIPVLLKQIEEGPLQVRVWNPKLYPADRSHRMPIITPAYPAMCATHNVTASTQMIMTEEFKKGADIVDKVIVGTAEWSELFQKHDFFHKYRYYLQVIASTGSAELQLKWAGTVESRMRQLVMKLEYVDSLILAHPFIKGFEQISYCISEDEVRAVAQGENWESINKRKKEDIEGKEGASTVYSSTFYIGLAIAPKNPSDVGPRRLDISYPTTEFTKLVKMWDKFDEATMGIVVRHIKSSALPDYVFGEGERQPKLAQKRPKTTKGSGKSNNTSPDMPNKKRRSSNSVSEPQAPTPLKLNGNTATPATPMVVNPIVTATDSLFNPTVKDTADIKSPQLPFGENVAVATSAVGAQ
;
A
#
# COMPACT_ATOMS: atom_id res chain seq x y z
N MET A 1 -14.02 -5.50 -25.32
CA MET A 1 -13.74 -5.19 -23.89
C MET A 1 -14.62 -6.11 -23.07
N TRP A 2 -14.05 -6.95 -22.22
CA TRP A 2 -14.82 -7.86 -21.37
C TRP A 2 -15.21 -7.13 -20.07
N ILE A 3 -16.42 -7.39 -19.58
CA ILE A 3 -16.89 -6.85 -18.29
C ILE A 3 -16.73 -7.95 -17.25
N PRO A 4 -15.93 -7.76 -16.18
CA PRO A 4 -15.86 -8.72 -15.08
C PRO A 4 -17.18 -8.71 -14.30
N LEU A 5 -17.69 -9.90 -13.98
CA LEU A 5 -18.95 -10.09 -13.24
C LEU A 5 -18.71 -11.04 -12.06
N ASP A 6 -18.95 -10.56 -10.85
CA ASP A 6 -18.92 -11.35 -9.63
C ASP A 6 -20.34 -11.80 -9.28
N PHE A 7 -20.59 -13.11 -9.31
CA PHE A 7 -21.90 -13.69 -8.97
C PHE A 7 -21.91 -14.23 -7.54
N THR A 8 -22.72 -13.60 -6.68
CA THR A 8 -23.08 -14.15 -5.35
C THR A 8 -24.47 -14.77 -5.38
N MET A 9 -24.64 -15.93 -4.75
CA MET A 9 -25.94 -16.61 -4.65
C MET A 9 -26.47 -16.57 -3.20
N SER A 10 -27.79 -16.42 -3.07
CA SER A 10 -28.53 -16.66 -1.82
C SER A 10 -29.84 -17.37 -2.13
N ARG A 11 -30.22 -18.34 -1.30
CA ARG A 11 -31.47 -19.10 -1.42
C ARG A 11 -32.42 -18.65 -0.32
N LEU A 12 -33.46 -17.90 -0.68
CA LEU A 12 -34.48 -17.46 0.29
C LEU A 12 -35.40 -18.61 0.74
N ALA A 13 -36.00 -18.45 1.91
CA ALA A 13 -37.01 -19.36 2.45
C ALA A 13 -38.42 -19.06 1.87
N LEU A 14 -38.51 -18.90 0.55
CA LEU A 14 -39.74 -18.60 -0.19
C LEU A 14 -39.99 -19.70 -1.24
N SER A 15 -41.25 -20.00 -1.54
CA SER A 15 -41.64 -20.97 -2.58
C SER A 15 -41.41 -20.45 -4.02
N SER A 16 -41.38 -19.12 -4.18
CA SER A 16 -41.08 -18.40 -5.42
C SER A 16 -40.46 -17.05 -5.08
N ILE A 17 -39.79 -16.43 -6.05
CA ILE A 17 -39.23 -15.08 -5.90
C ILE A 17 -40.14 -14.12 -6.68
N PRO A 18 -40.88 -13.21 -6.02
CA PRO A 18 -41.72 -12.24 -6.71
C PRO A 18 -40.86 -11.12 -7.32
N GLU A 19 -41.31 -10.54 -8.43
CA GLU A 19 -40.53 -9.53 -9.19
C GLU A 19 -40.35 -8.21 -8.43
N ASP A 20 -41.25 -7.89 -7.50
CA ASP A 20 -41.24 -6.70 -6.64
C ASP A 20 -40.52 -6.92 -5.30
N LEU A 21 -39.79 -8.02 -5.13
CA LEU A 21 -39.13 -8.37 -3.86
C LEU A 21 -38.11 -7.32 -3.41
N VAL A 22 -38.45 -6.54 -2.38
CA VAL A 22 -37.51 -5.64 -1.70
C VAL A 22 -36.83 -6.35 -0.54
N LEU A 23 -35.50 -6.42 -0.55
CA LEU A 23 -34.67 -7.05 0.49
C LEU A 23 -34.58 -6.22 1.79
N LYS A 24 -35.61 -5.44 2.17
CA LYS A 24 -35.60 -4.63 3.40
C LYS A 24 -35.94 -5.46 4.64
N ASP A 25 -36.93 -6.33 4.55
CA ASP A 25 -37.44 -7.08 5.70
C ASP A 25 -36.37 -8.04 6.27
N ASP A 26 -36.10 -7.96 7.58
CA ASP A 26 -35.17 -8.85 8.28
C ASP A 26 -35.74 -10.27 8.43
N ASN A 27 -37.06 -10.46 8.32
CA ASN A 27 -37.66 -11.79 8.36
C ASN A 27 -37.28 -12.65 7.16
N LEU A 28 -36.85 -12.04 6.04
CA LEU A 28 -36.25 -12.76 4.90
C LEU A 28 -34.96 -13.51 5.26
N LEU A 29 -34.31 -13.16 6.38
CA LEU A 29 -33.10 -13.82 6.88
C LEU A 29 -33.42 -15.08 7.72
N ARG A 30 -34.69 -15.35 8.06
CA ARG A 30 -35.08 -16.53 8.84
C ARG A 30 -34.78 -17.82 8.06
N ASN A 31 -34.26 -18.82 8.77
CA ASN A 31 -33.93 -20.15 8.23
C ASN A 31 -32.91 -20.15 7.07
N LEU A 32 -32.10 -19.09 6.95
CA LEU A 32 -30.98 -19.02 6.01
C LEU A 32 -29.68 -19.48 6.67
N ASP A 33 -28.76 -20.07 5.90
CA ASP A 33 -27.40 -20.32 6.37
C ASP A 33 -26.53 -19.06 6.27
N ASP A 34 -25.46 -19.00 7.08
CA ASP A 34 -24.56 -17.85 7.19
C ASP A 34 -23.97 -17.36 5.85
N ARG A 35 -23.90 -18.22 4.82
CA ARG A 35 -23.46 -17.82 3.49
C ARG A 35 -24.56 -17.06 2.75
N CYS A 36 -25.80 -17.57 2.77
CA CYS A 36 -26.96 -16.88 2.20
C CYS A 36 -27.21 -15.51 2.87
N VAL A 37 -27.07 -15.41 4.20
CA VAL A 37 -27.15 -14.12 4.92
C VAL A 37 -26.05 -13.16 4.46
N ARG A 38 -24.79 -13.62 4.38
CA ARG A 38 -23.67 -12.79 3.90
C ARG A 38 -23.83 -12.34 2.45
N SER A 39 -24.34 -13.19 1.56
CA SER A 39 -24.63 -12.83 0.16
C SER A 39 -25.70 -11.73 0.07
N LEU A 40 -26.77 -11.81 0.86
CA LEU A 40 -27.84 -10.78 0.86
C LEU A 40 -27.36 -9.44 1.42
N ASN A 41 -26.49 -9.48 2.43
CA ASN A 41 -26.03 -8.27 3.12
C ASN A 41 -25.34 -7.26 2.19
N GLY A 42 -24.73 -7.69 1.08
CA GLY A 42 -24.18 -6.76 0.08
C GLY A 42 -25.22 -5.80 -0.50
N SER A 43 -26.36 -6.35 -0.95
CA SER A 43 -27.49 -5.56 -1.47
C SER A 43 -28.18 -4.78 -0.34
N ARG A 44 -28.49 -5.45 0.79
CA ARG A 44 -29.16 -4.81 1.96
C ARG A 44 -28.39 -3.57 2.44
N VAL A 45 -27.07 -3.67 2.57
CA VAL A 45 -26.22 -2.54 3.01
C VAL A 45 -26.20 -1.42 1.96
N THR A 46 -26.18 -1.74 0.67
CA THR A 46 -26.20 -0.73 -0.39
C THR A 46 -27.51 0.06 -0.39
N ASP A 47 -28.65 -0.63 -0.26
CA ASP A 47 -29.96 -0.01 -0.17
C ASP A 47 -30.11 0.85 1.10
N GLU A 48 -29.66 0.36 2.26
CA GLU A 48 -29.69 1.13 3.50
C GLU A 48 -28.79 2.38 3.43
N ILE A 49 -27.60 2.30 2.82
CA ILE A 49 -26.75 3.49 2.57
C ILE A 49 -27.50 4.52 1.74
N LEU A 50 -28.19 4.11 0.66
CA LEU A 50 -28.95 5.02 -0.19
C LEU A 50 -30.19 5.61 0.49
N ARG A 51 -30.81 4.90 1.44
CA ARG A 51 -31.94 5.39 2.25
C ARG A 51 -31.54 6.44 3.29
N VAL A 52 -30.32 6.38 3.82
CA VAL A 52 -29.89 7.23 4.94
C VAL A 52 -29.05 8.44 4.53
N VAL A 53 -28.76 8.64 3.23
CA VAL A 53 -28.09 9.86 2.73
C VAL A 53 -29.12 10.91 2.31
N PRO A 54 -28.97 12.19 2.72
CA PRO A 54 -29.96 13.23 2.42
C PRO A 54 -29.96 13.65 0.94
N ASN A 55 -28.82 13.53 0.25
CA ASN A 55 -28.70 13.81 -1.18
C ASN A 55 -27.86 12.74 -1.86
N VAL A 56 -28.52 11.88 -2.64
CA VAL A 56 -27.89 10.74 -3.34
C VAL A 56 -26.87 11.19 -4.39
N GLN A 57 -27.07 12.34 -5.03
CA GLN A 57 -26.14 12.83 -6.06
C GLN A 57 -24.84 13.35 -5.44
N VAL A 58 -24.95 14.20 -4.41
CA VAL A 58 -23.79 14.69 -3.64
C VAL A 58 -23.01 13.52 -3.02
N PHE A 59 -23.71 12.53 -2.48
CA PHE A 59 -23.09 11.29 -2.00
C PHE A 59 -22.32 10.55 -3.10
N ARG A 60 -22.91 10.35 -4.29
CA ARG A 60 -22.27 9.65 -5.42
C ARG A 60 -21.00 10.37 -5.89
N ASP A 61 -21.04 11.70 -6.02
CA ASP A 61 -19.91 12.47 -6.52
C ASP A 61 -18.78 12.58 -5.47
N SER A 62 -19.14 12.77 -4.21
CA SER A 62 -18.20 12.68 -3.07
C SER A 62 -17.55 11.29 -3.01
N LEU A 63 -18.31 10.22 -3.19
CA LEU A 63 -17.79 8.85 -3.17
C LEU A 63 -16.89 8.56 -4.38
N ARG A 64 -17.18 9.10 -5.56
CA ARG A 64 -16.30 9.01 -6.74
C ARG A 64 -14.95 9.68 -6.45
N CYS A 65 -14.97 10.90 -5.91
CA CYS A 65 -13.78 11.65 -5.48
C CYS A 65 -12.94 10.84 -4.48
N ILE A 66 -13.54 10.40 -3.37
CA ILE A 66 -12.85 9.65 -2.32
C ILE A 66 -12.33 8.29 -2.80
N LYS A 67 -13.05 7.57 -3.68
CA LYS A 67 -12.55 6.31 -4.26
C LYS A 67 -11.37 6.54 -5.21
N LEU A 68 -11.38 7.61 -6.01
CA LEU A 68 -10.25 7.98 -6.85
C LEU A 68 -9.03 8.33 -6.00
N TRP A 69 -9.20 9.20 -5.00
CA TRP A 69 -8.18 9.57 -4.03
C TRP A 69 -7.60 8.33 -3.32
N ALA A 70 -8.40 7.53 -2.63
CA ALA A 70 -7.95 6.35 -1.90
C ALA A 70 -7.20 5.34 -2.80
N THR A 71 -7.61 5.20 -4.06
CA THR A 71 -6.90 4.38 -5.04
C THR A 71 -5.55 4.99 -5.44
N ARG A 72 -5.50 6.30 -5.72
CA ARG A 72 -4.27 7.03 -6.08
C ARG A 72 -3.26 7.06 -4.93
N ARG A 73 -3.73 7.15 -3.68
CA ARG A 73 -2.92 7.12 -2.45
C ARG A 73 -2.56 5.71 -1.94
N ALA A 74 -2.95 4.66 -2.65
CA ALA A 74 -2.70 3.26 -2.28
C ALA A 74 -3.26 2.83 -0.92
N ILE A 75 -4.46 3.29 -0.57
CA ILE A 75 -5.19 2.93 0.67
C ILE A 75 -6.59 2.33 0.39
N TYR A 76 -6.76 1.70 -0.77
CA TYR A 76 -8.00 1.02 -1.19
C TYR A 76 -7.74 -0.47 -1.43
N SER A 77 -7.85 -1.30 -0.38
CA SER A 77 -7.82 -2.77 -0.46
C SER A 77 -8.18 -3.42 0.88
N ASN A 78 -9.36 -4.03 0.98
CA ASN A 78 -9.79 -4.72 2.21
C ASN A 78 -8.95 -5.97 2.52
N VAL A 79 -8.41 -6.64 1.50
CA VAL A 79 -7.59 -7.85 1.66
C VAL A 79 -6.26 -7.51 2.33
N ASN A 80 -5.62 -6.41 1.90
CA ASN A 80 -4.37 -5.91 2.45
C ASN A 80 -4.54 -5.04 3.72
N GLY A 81 -5.73 -5.02 4.33
CA GLY A 81 -6.00 -4.35 5.60
C GLY A 81 -6.30 -2.85 5.53
N PHE A 82 -6.57 -2.31 4.35
CA PHE A 82 -7.13 -0.96 4.18
C PHE A 82 -8.66 -1.00 4.05
N LEU A 83 -9.29 0.15 3.78
CA LEU A 83 -10.73 0.19 3.54
C LEU A 83 -11.09 -0.36 2.14
N GLY A 84 -12.14 -1.19 2.09
CA GLY A 84 -12.81 -1.61 0.86
C GLY A 84 -13.93 -0.64 0.44
N GLY A 85 -14.52 -0.88 -0.74
CA GLY A 85 -15.50 0.03 -1.34
C GLY A 85 -16.72 0.36 -0.48
N VAL A 86 -17.28 -0.63 0.23
CA VAL A 86 -18.42 -0.43 1.13
C VAL A 86 -18.02 0.39 2.37
N ALA A 87 -16.82 0.18 2.91
CA ALA A 87 -16.32 0.96 4.03
C ALA A 87 -16.11 2.45 3.66
N TRP A 88 -15.54 2.72 2.48
CA TRP A 88 -15.46 4.08 1.92
C TRP A 88 -16.84 4.69 1.68
N ALA A 89 -17.81 3.92 1.17
CA ALA A 89 -19.19 4.38 1.00
C ALA A 89 -19.83 4.77 2.33
N MET A 90 -19.62 4.00 3.40
CA MET A 90 -20.16 4.32 4.72
C MET A 90 -19.49 5.52 5.38
N LEU A 91 -18.18 5.73 5.19
CA LEU A 91 -17.51 6.97 5.60
C LEU A 91 -18.19 8.19 4.95
N VAL A 92 -18.29 8.20 3.61
CA VAL A 92 -18.85 9.33 2.86
C VAL A 92 -20.32 9.55 3.20
N ALA A 93 -21.12 8.49 3.30
CA ALA A 93 -22.52 8.58 3.68
C ALA A 93 -22.69 9.22 5.08
N ARG A 94 -21.80 8.93 6.04
CA ARG A 94 -21.84 9.53 7.38
C ARG A 94 -21.51 11.02 7.35
N ILE A 95 -20.58 11.44 6.51
CA ILE A 95 -20.30 12.87 6.29
C ILE A 95 -21.53 13.56 5.69
N CYS A 96 -22.18 12.96 4.68
CA CYS A 96 -23.42 13.49 4.12
C CYS A 96 -24.56 13.59 5.15
N GLN A 97 -24.68 12.63 6.08
CA GLN A 97 -25.67 12.67 7.17
C GLN A 97 -25.43 13.81 8.16
N LEU A 98 -24.19 13.96 8.64
CA LEU A 98 -23.85 14.99 9.61
C LEU A 98 -23.94 16.40 8.99
N TYR A 99 -23.76 16.47 7.66
CA TYR A 99 -23.68 17.71 6.92
C TYR A 99 -24.57 17.69 5.68
N PRO A 100 -25.90 17.73 5.86
CA PRO A 100 -26.83 17.94 4.75
C PRO A 100 -26.51 19.24 3.98
N ASN A 101 -25.84 20.21 4.65
CA ASN A 101 -25.44 21.51 4.10
C ASN A 101 -23.93 21.89 4.37
N ALA A 102 -22.99 20.93 4.51
CA ALA A 102 -21.54 21.12 4.87
C ALA A 102 -21.27 21.61 6.35
N ILE A 103 -20.10 21.49 7.03
CA ILE A 103 -18.72 20.95 6.82
C ILE A 103 -18.27 20.17 8.12
N ALA A 104 -17.39 19.15 8.07
CA ALA A 104 -17.35 18.04 9.05
C ALA A 104 -16.45 18.03 10.31
N GLY A 105 -17.00 17.50 11.42
CA GLY A 105 -16.32 17.15 12.69
C GLY A 105 -16.34 15.65 13.05
N ALA A 106 -15.48 15.24 13.99
CA ALA A 106 -15.14 13.84 14.25
C ALA A 106 -16.12 13.10 15.20
N ILE A 107 -16.83 12.10 14.67
CA ILE A 107 -17.68 11.14 15.41
C ILE A 107 -17.45 9.74 14.79
N PRO A 108 -17.43 8.62 15.56
CA PRO A 108 -17.36 7.27 15.00
C PRO A 108 -18.42 7.02 13.90
N VAL A 109 -18.02 6.27 12.87
CA VAL A 109 -18.85 6.08 11.67
C VAL A 109 -19.87 4.97 11.88
N LEU A 110 -21.01 5.41 12.42
CA LEU A 110 -22.23 4.64 12.58
C LEU A 110 -23.35 5.36 11.81
N LEU A 111 -23.85 4.73 10.75
CA LEU A 111 -24.88 5.31 9.87
C LEU A 111 -26.30 5.23 10.45
N LYS A 112 -26.56 4.19 11.25
CA LYS A 112 -27.84 3.86 11.85
C LYS A 112 -27.56 3.25 13.22
N GLN A 113 -28.44 3.45 14.21
CA GLN A 113 -28.32 2.70 15.47
C GLN A 113 -28.38 1.20 15.20
N ILE A 114 -27.63 0.43 15.99
CA ILE A 114 -27.61 -1.03 15.86
C ILE A 114 -28.93 -1.57 16.42
N GLU A 115 -29.76 -2.11 15.53
CA GLU A 115 -31.06 -2.69 15.89
C GLU A 115 -30.91 -4.17 16.29
N GLU A 116 -31.71 -4.58 17.28
CA GLU A 116 -31.92 -6.00 17.60
C GLU A 116 -32.98 -6.56 16.64
N GLY A 117 -32.56 -7.43 15.73
CA GLY A 117 -33.45 -8.05 14.75
C GLY A 117 -34.05 -9.39 15.22
N PRO A 118 -34.86 -10.04 14.38
CA PRO A 118 -35.71 -11.19 14.76
C PRO A 118 -34.96 -12.52 14.92
N LEU A 119 -33.63 -12.54 15.02
CA LEU A 119 -32.80 -13.75 15.03
C LEU A 119 -31.72 -13.68 16.12
N GLN A 120 -31.35 -14.83 16.70
CA GLN A 120 -30.23 -14.93 17.64
C GLN A 120 -28.88 -15.05 16.91
N VAL A 121 -28.60 -14.11 16.00
CA VAL A 121 -27.32 -14.05 15.26
C VAL A 121 -26.34 -13.07 15.92
N ARG A 122 -25.04 -13.31 15.76
CA ARG A 122 -24.01 -12.39 16.27
C ARG A 122 -24.08 -11.05 15.55
N VAL A 123 -24.42 -10.01 16.29
CA VAL A 123 -24.30 -8.60 15.89
C VAL A 123 -23.01 -8.02 16.48
N TRP A 124 -22.34 -7.10 15.79
CA TRP A 124 -21.11 -6.47 16.28
C TRP A 124 -21.34 -5.77 17.62
N ASN A 125 -20.63 -6.21 18.67
CA ASN A 125 -20.77 -5.66 20.01
C ASN A 125 -19.45 -5.75 20.80
N PRO A 126 -18.67 -4.65 20.91
CA PRO A 126 -17.36 -4.67 21.58
C PRO A 126 -17.44 -4.77 23.11
N LYS A 127 -18.64 -4.59 23.70
CA LYS A 127 -18.85 -4.84 25.14
C LYS A 127 -18.88 -6.35 25.40
N LEU A 128 -19.64 -7.09 24.59
CA LEU A 128 -19.82 -8.55 24.73
C LEU A 128 -18.66 -9.37 24.14
N TYR A 129 -18.16 -8.99 22.96
CA TYR A 129 -17.20 -9.82 22.21
C TYR A 129 -15.80 -9.21 22.21
N PRO A 130 -14.78 -9.86 22.81
CA PRO A 130 -13.40 -9.38 22.79
C PRO A 130 -12.81 -9.20 21.38
N ALA A 131 -13.24 -10.03 20.42
CA ALA A 131 -12.85 -9.90 19.02
C ALA A 131 -13.40 -8.63 18.35
N ASP A 132 -14.57 -8.15 18.77
CA ASP A 132 -15.13 -6.90 18.26
C ASP A 132 -14.46 -5.67 18.88
N ARG A 133 -13.95 -5.83 20.11
CA ARG A 133 -13.20 -4.81 20.86
C ARG A 133 -11.80 -4.56 20.30
N SER A 134 -11.20 -5.54 19.61
CA SER A 134 -9.88 -5.38 18.98
C SER A 134 -9.92 -4.71 17.60
N HIS A 135 -11.10 -4.40 17.06
CA HIS A 135 -11.23 -3.65 15.81
C HIS A 135 -10.69 -2.21 15.97
N ARG A 136 -9.64 -1.88 15.22
CA ARG A 136 -8.90 -0.62 15.34
C ARG A 136 -9.61 0.63 14.79
N MET A 137 -10.38 0.46 13.72
CA MET A 137 -11.12 1.54 13.05
C MET A 137 -12.50 1.04 12.64
N PRO A 138 -13.41 0.76 13.59
CA PRO A 138 -14.69 0.10 13.32
C PRO A 138 -15.61 0.99 12.47
N ILE A 139 -16.05 0.46 11.33
CA ILE A 139 -17.08 1.05 10.46
C ILE A 139 -18.18 0.00 10.33
N ILE A 140 -19.37 0.33 10.85
CA ILE A 140 -20.42 -0.66 11.09
C ILE A 140 -21.48 -0.62 9.99
N THR A 141 -21.84 -1.78 9.45
CA THR A 141 -22.87 -1.89 8.41
C THR A 141 -24.26 -1.53 8.96
N PRO A 142 -25.05 -0.70 8.26
CA PRO A 142 -26.37 -0.27 8.74
C PRO A 142 -27.45 -1.35 8.67
N ALA A 143 -27.30 -2.34 7.79
CA ALA A 143 -28.24 -3.45 7.68
C ALA A 143 -27.97 -4.51 8.76
N TYR A 144 -29.04 -5.06 9.31
CA TYR A 144 -29.00 -6.18 10.24
C TYR A 144 -28.68 -7.51 9.52
N PRO A 145 -27.90 -8.42 10.14
CA PRO A 145 -27.11 -8.22 11.36
C PRO A 145 -25.89 -7.32 11.11
N ALA A 146 -25.72 -6.30 11.96
CA ALA A 146 -24.67 -5.31 11.81
C ALA A 146 -23.27 -5.91 12.06
N MET A 147 -22.32 -5.64 11.17
CA MET A 147 -20.95 -6.17 11.18
C MET A 147 -19.93 -5.06 10.97
N CYS A 148 -18.67 -5.31 11.37
CA CYS A 148 -17.56 -4.41 11.09
C CYS A 148 -16.99 -4.64 9.69
N ALA A 149 -17.14 -3.65 8.80
CA ALA A 149 -16.61 -3.70 7.42
C ALA A 149 -15.08 -3.49 7.33
N THR A 150 -14.44 -3.19 8.45
CA THR A 150 -13.01 -2.82 8.58
C THR A 150 -12.25 -3.70 9.59
N HIS A 151 -12.76 -4.91 9.86
CA HIS A 151 -12.12 -5.88 10.76
C HIS A 151 -10.69 -6.29 10.35
N ASN A 152 -10.30 -6.03 9.10
CA ASN A 152 -8.95 -6.28 8.58
C ASN A 152 -7.93 -5.16 8.86
N VAL A 153 -8.32 -4.02 9.46
CA VAL A 153 -7.38 -2.91 9.71
C VAL A 153 -6.36 -3.26 10.79
N THR A 154 -5.07 -3.16 10.47
CA THR A 154 -3.93 -3.46 11.36
C THR A 154 -3.37 -2.18 12.00
N ALA A 155 -2.32 -2.28 12.84
CA ALA A 155 -1.69 -1.07 13.40
C ALA A 155 -1.09 -0.19 12.30
N SER A 156 -0.40 -0.83 11.37
CA SER A 156 0.29 -0.18 10.27
C SER A 156 -0.69 0.49 9.31
N THR A 157 -1.73 -0.22 8.87
CA THR A 157 -2.69 0.36 7.92
C THR A 157 -3.51 1.47 8.55
N GLN A 158 -3.85 1.38 9.84
CA GLN A 158 -4.44 2.49 10.61
C GLN A 158 -3.53 3.73 10.60
N MET A 159 -2.25 3.56 10.89
CA MET A 159 -1.26 4.66 10.90
C MET A 159 -1.15 5.31 9.51
N ILE A 160 -1.02 4.50 8.45
CA ILE A 160 -0.92 4.97 7.06
C ILE A 160 -2.17 5.74 6.63
N MET A 161 -3.36 5.22 6.91
CA MET A 161 -4.61 5.93 6.60
C MET A 161 -4.72 7.23 7.38
N THR A 162 -4.26 7.26 8.64
CA THR A 162 -4.23 8.49 9.46
C THR A 162 -3.27 9.53 8.90
N GLU A 163 -2.09 9.13 8.40
CA GLU A 163 -1.18 10.04 7.67
C GLU A 163 -1.82 10.60 6.41
N GLU A 164 -2.43 9.75 5.57
CA GLU A 164 -3.02 10.19 4.31
C GLU A 164 -4.29 11.04 4.53
N PHE A 165 -5.09 10.80 5.57
CA PHE A 165 -6.20 11.69 5.94
C PHE A 165 -5.72 13.10 6.31
N LYS A 166 -4.62 13.21 7.07
CA LYS A 166 -4.02 14.51 7.41
C LYS A 166 -3.53 15.24 6.15
N LYS A 167 -2.73 14.58 5.31
CA LYS A 167 -2.28 15.15 4.03
C LYS A 167 -3.45 15.54 3.12
N GLY A 168 -4.50 14.74 3.11
CA GLY A 168 -5.72 15.02 2.35
C GLY A 168 -6.42 16.30 2.82
N ALA A 169 -6.54 16.48 4.14
CA ALA A 169 -7.04 17.73 4.73
C ALA A 169 -6.13 18.93 4.38
N ASP A 170 -4.82 18.81 4.59
CA ASP A 170 -3.84 19.88 4.28
C ASP A 170 -3.90 20.33 2.81
N ILE A 171 -4.17 19.41 1.87
CA ILE A 171 -4.35 19.73 0.45
C ILE A 171 -5.71 20.37 0.20
N VAL A 172 -6.79 19.83 0.76
CA VAL A 172 -8.15 20.37 0.59
C VAL A 172 -8.26 21.79 1.15
N ASP A 173 -7.65 22.09 2.29
CA ASP A 173 -7.61 23.44 2.86
C ASP A 173 -6.90 24.42 1.92
N LYS A 174 -5.76 24.03 1.32
CA LYS A 174 -5.06 24.84 0.31
C LYS A 174 -5.91 25.08 -0.94
N VAL A 175 -6.65 24.06 -1.39
CA VAL A 175 -7.57 24.16 -2.53
C VAL A 175 -8.73 25.11 -2.22
N ILE A 176 -9.29 25.06 -1.01
CA ILE A 176 -10.35 25.98 -0.55
C ILE A 176 -9.84 27.44 -0.53
N VAL A 177 -8.59 27.65 -0.12
CA VAL A 177 -7.94 28.98 -0.13
C VAL A 177 -7.43 29.39 -1.53
N GLY A 178 -7.54 28.52 -2.54
CA GLY A 178 -7.12 28.80 -3.93
C GLY A 178 -5.61 28.78 -4.17
N THR A 179 -4.85 28.12 -3.28
CA THR A 179 -3.38 28.03 -3.31
C THR A 179 -2.85 26.69 -3.85
N ALA A 180 -3.75 25.75 -4.12
CA ALA A 180 -3.47 24.43 -4.67
C ALA A 180 -4.61 24.00 -5.60
N GLU A 181 -4.38 23.00 -6.44
CA GLU A 181 -5.41 22.41 -7.30
C GLU A 181 -5.91 21.04 -6.82
N TRP A 182 -7.14 20.67 -7.19
CA TRP A 182 -7.66 19.30 -7.02
C TRP A 182 -6.78 18.21 -7.65
N SER A 183 -5.99 18.56 -8.67
CA SER A 183 -5.01 17.67 -9.29
C SER A 183 -3.94 17.17 -8.29
N GLU A 184 -3.59 17.98 -7.28
CA GLU A 184 -2.65 17.61 -6.21
C GLU A 184 -3.20 16.51 -5.30
N LEU A 185 -4.49 16.59 -4.94
CA LEU A 185 -5.14 15.58 -4.10
C LEU A 185 -5.10 14.20 -4.77
N PHE A 186 -5.22 14.15 -6.10
CA PHE A 186 -5.21 12.90 -6.87
C PHE A 186 -3.82 12.46 -7.36
N GLN A 187 -2.73 13.09 -6.89
CA GLN A 187 -1.38 12.63 -7.19
C GLN A 187 -1.15 11.19 -6.74
N LYS A 188 -0.47 10.41 -7.60
CA LYS A 188 -0.11 9.01 -7.35
C LYS A 188 0.76 8.92 -6.08
N HIS A 189 0.58 7.84 -5.33
CA HIS A 189 1.40 7.48 -4.18
C HIS A 189 2.90 7.40 -4.52
N ASP A 190 3.73 7.65 -3.53
CA ASP A 190 5.19 7.54 -3.57
C ASP A 190 5.72 6.19 -3.06
N PHE A 191 4.85 5.18 -2.86
CA PHE A 191 5.16 3.91 -2.18
C PHE A 191 6.53 3.28 -2.48
N PHE A 192 6.94 3.17 -3.75
CA PHE A 192 8.22 2.56 -4.18
C PHE A 192 9.46 3.48 -4.05
N HIS A 193 9.24 4.72 -3.61
CA HIS A 193 10.26 5.71 -3.24
C HIS A 193 10.28 5.98 -1.72
N LYS A 194 9.14 5.84 -1.03
CA LYS A 194 8.94 6.16 0.41
C LYS A 194 9.82 5.33 1.37
N TYR A 195 10.17 4.09 1.02
CA TYR A 195 10.88 3.18 1.92
C TYR A 195 12.28 2.83 1.40
N ARG A 196 13.23 2.65 2.34
CA ARG A 196 14.59 2.17 2.02
C ARG A 196 14.65 0.66 1.80
N TYR A 197 13.73 -0.07 2.43
CA TYR A 197 13.69 -1.51 2.47
C TYR A 197 12.26 -2.00 2.20
N TYR A 198 12.16 -3.12 1.49
CA TYR A 198 10.90 -3.77 1.15
C TYR A 198 11.03 -5.27 1.42
N LEU A 199 9.91 -5.88 1.81
CA LEU A 199 9.71 -7.31 1.74
C LEU A 199 9.00 -7.61 0.41
N GLN A 200 9.57 -8.51 -0.38
CA GLN A 200 9.02 -9.00 -1.63
C GLN A 200 8.50 -10.43 -1.40
N VAL A 201 7.24 -10.68 -1.72
CA VAL A 201 6.61 -12.01 -1.62
C VAL A 201 6.21 -12.45 -3.02
N ILE A 202 6.74 -13.59 -3.47
CA ILE A 202 6.55 -14.10 -4.84
C ILE A 202 5.82 -15.43 -4.74
N ALA A 203 4.64 -15.51 -5.36
CA ALA A 203 3.90 -16.75 -5.57
C ALA A 203 4.03 -17.15 -7.04
N SER A 204 4.38 -18.40 -7.36
CA SER A 204 4.59 -18.83 -8.76
C SER A 204 4.10 -20.25 -9.04
N THR A 205 3.64 -20.50 -10.26
CA THR A 205 3.18 -21.83 -10.72
C THR A 205 3.43 -22.01 -12.23
N GLY A 206 3.33 -23.25 -12.73
CA GLY A 206 3.40 -23.57 -14.16
C GLY A 206 2.09 -23.42 -14.94
N SER A 207 0.99 -23.00 -14.32
CA SER A 207 -0.34 -22.94 -14.95
C SER A 207 -1.10 -21.67 -14.56
N ALA A 208 -1.66 -20.96 -15.55
CA ALA A 208 -2.39 -19.71 -15.31
C ALA A 208 -3.60 -19.87 -14.37
N GLU A 209 -4.37 -20.96 -14.52
CA GLU A 209 -5.53 -21.23 -13.67
C GLU A 209 -5.12 -21.56 -12.21
N LEU A 210 -4.00 -22.26 -12.06
CA LEU A 210 -3.43 -22.58 -10.75
C LEU A 210 -2.84 -21.33 -10.11
N GLN A 211 -2.18 -20.47 -10.89
CA GLN A 211 -1.64 -19.19 -10.45
C GLN A 211 -2.71 -18.30 -9.85
N LEU A 212 -3.87 -18.17 -10.50
CA LEU A 212 -4.96 -17.34 -10.00
C LEU A 212 -5.40 -17.77 -8.59
N LYS A 213 -5.54 -19.08 -8.38
CA LYS A 213 -5.92 -19.66 -7.07
C LYS A 213 -4.80 -19.52 -6.04
N TRP A 214 -3.54 -19.74 -6.44
CA TRP A 214 -2.39 -19.67 -5.56
C TRP A 214 -2.06 -18.22 -5.13
N ALA A 215 -1.99 -17.30 -6.10
CA ALA A 215 -1.78 -15.88 -5.85
C ALA A 215 -2.87 -15.29 -4.95
N GLY A 216 -4.15 -15.58 -5.21
CA GLY A 216 -5.25 -15.17 -4.34
C GLY A 216 -5.16 -15.75 -2.93
N THR A 217 -4.70 -17.00 -2.79
CA THR A 217 -4.45 -17.62 -1.48
C THR A 217 -3.32 -16.92 -0.72
N VAL A 218 -2.22 -16.57 -1.39
CA VAL A 218 -1.09 -15.83 -0.81
C VAL A 218 -1.48 -14.39 -0.45
N GLU A 219 -2.22 -13.68 -1.32
CA GLU A 219 -2.72 -12.33 -1.07
C GLU A 219 -3.66 -12.30 0.15
N SER A 220 -4.61 -13.26 0.25
CA SER A 220 -5.55 -13.37 1.37
C SER A 220 -4.88 -13.58 2.74
N ARG A 221 -3.60 -13.95 2.74
CA ARG A 221 -2.78 -14.21 3.93
C ARG A 221 -1.73 -13.10 4.19
N MET A 222 -1.62 -12.11 3.30
CA MET A 222 -0.62 -11.03 3.38
C MET A 222 -0.77 -10.19 4.65
N ARG A 223 -2.01 -9.92 5.06
CA ARG A 223 -2.32 -9.20 6.30
C ARG A 223 -1.76 -9.90 7.55
N GLN A 224 -1.73 -11.22 7.56
CA GLN A 224 -1.25 -12.04 8.67
C GLN A 224 0.28 -11.93 8.81
N LEU A 225 1.00 -11.73 7.69
CA LEU A 225 2.42 -11.36 7.69
C LEU A 225 2.62 -9.94 8.23
N VAL A 226 1.82 -8.95 7.78
CA VAL A 226 1.86 -7.58 8.32
C VAL A 226 1.64 -7.56 9.83
N MET A 227 0.62 -8.27 10.32
CA MET A 227 0.34 -8.39 11.76
C MET A 227 1.49 -9.05 12.55
N LYS A 228 2.23 -10.01 11.97
CA LYS A 228 3.42 -10.59 12.61
C LYS A 228 4.64 -9.65 12.56
N LEU A 229 4.78 -8.84 11.50
CA LEU A 229 5.82 -7.81 11.40
C LEU A 229 5.62 -6.66 12.40
N GLU A 230 4.37 -6.35 12.77
CA GLU A 230 4.02 -5.35 13.80
C GLU A 230 4.52 -5.71 15.21
N TYR A 231 4.91 -6.97 15.47
CA TYR A 231 5.52 -7.42 16.73
C TYR A 231 7.06 -7.45 16.70
N VAL A 232 7.70 -6.97 15.62
CA VAL A 232 9.17 -6.90 15.54
C VAL A 232 9.60 -5.52 16.04
N ASP A 233 10.14 -5.44 17.25
CA ASP A 233 10.48 -4.17 17.96
C ASP A 233 11.28 -3.14 17.13
N SER A 234 12.07 -3.60 16.16
CA SER A 234 12.86 -2.72 15.30
C SER A 234 12.09 -2.10 14.12
N LEU A 235 10.88 -2.58 13.81
CA LEU A 235 9.99 -2.04 12.78
C LEU A 235 8.98 -1.07 13.41
N ILE A 236 8.92 0.14 12.84
CA ILE A 236 7.86 1.13 13.16
C ILE A 236 6.58 0.81 12.37
N LEU A 237 6.74 0.39 11.10
CA LEU A 237 5.64 0.26 10.15
C LEU A 237 5.92 -0.83 9.11
N ALA A 238 4.93 -1.70 8.88
CA ALA A 238 4.87 -2.60 7.75
C ALA A 238 3.72 -2.18 6.81
N HIS A 239 4.05 -1.53 5.70
CA HIS A 239 3.07 -0.99 4.73
C HIS A 239 2.84 -1.99 3.58
N PRO A 240 1.77 -2.82 3.57
CA PRO A 240 1.47 -3.67 2.43
C PRO A 240 1.03 -2.83 1.23
N PHE A 241 1.55 -3.13 0.04
CA PHE A 241 1.05 -2.51 -1.19
C PHE A 241 -0.30 -3.12 -1.59
N ILE A 242 -1.21 -2.31 -2.13
CA ILE A 242 -2.60 -2.70 -2.38
C ILE A 242 -2.83 -3.62 -3.59
N LYS A 243 -1.78 -3.96 -4.35
CA LYS A 243 -1.85 -4.76 -5.59
C LYS A 243 -0.68 -5.72 -5.70
N GLY A 244 -0.95 -6.92 -6.22
CA GLY A 244 0.09 -7.79 -6.78
C GLY A 244 0.55 -7.32 -8.17
N PHE A 245 1.75 -7.72 -8.56
CA PHE A 245 2.30 -7.56 -9.90
C PHE A 245 2.40 -8.93 -10.56
N GLU A 246 1.59 -9.16 -11.59
CA GLU A 246 1.58 -10.39 -12.37
C GLU A 246 2.69 -10.36 -13.43
N GLN A 247 3.40 -11.47 -13.58
CA GLN A 247 4.43 -11.65 -14.60
C GLN A 247 4.30 -13.04 -15.24
N ILE A 248 4.51 -13.11 -16.55
CA ILE A 248 4.63 -14.35 -17.30
C ILE A 248 6.08 -14.42 -17.79
N SER A 249 6.73 -15.58 -17.62
CA SER A 249 8.14 -15.77 -17.95
C SER A 249 8.34 -17.07 -18.73
N TYR A 250 8.91 -16.94 -19.93
CA TYR A 250 9.12 -18.04 -20.87
C TYR A 250 10.53 -18.61 -20.72
N CYS A 251 10.63 -19.76 -20.07
CA CYS A 251 11.88 -20.42 -19.68
C CYS A 251 12.25 -21.50 -20.70
N ILE A 252 13.54 -21.61 -21.06
CA ILE A 252 14.05 -22.60 -22.04
C ILE A 252 14.69 -23.85 -21.40
N SER A 253 14.81 -23.92 -20.08
CA SER A 253 15.25 -25.11 -19.36
C SER A 253 14.69 -25.17 -17.93
N GLU A 254 14.75 -26.34 -17.30
CA GLU A 254 14.31 -26.55 -15.91
C GLU A 254 15.07 -25.68 -14.89
N ASP A 255 16.36 -25.42 -15.13
CA ASP A 255 17.15 -24.53 -14.27
C ASP A 255 16.65 -23.08 -14.36
N GLU A 256 16.22 -22.64 -15.55
CA GLU A 256 15.58 -21.33 -15.70
C GLU A 256 14.22 -21.28 -15.01
N VAL A 257 13.40 -22.34 -15.14
CA VAL A 257 12.11 -22.47 -14.43
C VAL A 257 12.32 -22.37 -12.92
N ARG A 258 13.30 -23.09 -12.37
CA ARG A 258 13.63 -23.08 -10.94
C ARG A 258 14.12 -21.70 -10.48
N ALA A 259 14.95 -21.03 -11.26
CA ALA A 259 15.42 -19.67 -10.96
C ALA A 259 14.27 -18.66 -10.94
N VAL A 260 13.39 -18.68 -11.95
CA VAL A 260 12.23 -17.79 -12.04
C VAL A 260 11.21 -18.05 -10.94
N ALA A 261 10.92 -19.32 -10.62
CA ALA A 261 10.07 -19.69 -9.49
C ALA A 261 10.68 -19.23 -8.14
N GLN A 262 12.00 -19.15 -8.05
CA GLN A 262 12.68 -18.57 -6.88
C GLN A 262 12.67 -17.03 -6.88
N GLY A 263 12.22 -16.37 -7.94
CA GLY A 263 12.22 -14.91 -8.10
C GLY A 263 13.51 -14.33 -8.67
N GLU A 264 14.37 -15.15 -9.28
CA GLU A 264 15.50 -14.69 -10.07
C GLU A 264 15.10 -14.55 -11.53
N ASN A 265 15.22 -13.35 -12.08
CA ASN A 265 14.83 -13.08 -13.45
C ASN A 265 15.85 -12.11 -14.08
N TRP A 266 16.32 -12.45 -15.28
CA TRP A 266 17.32 -11.69 -16.03
C TRP A 266 16.64 -11.02 -17.23
N GLU A 267 17.21 -9.93 -17.74
CA GLU A 267 16.66 -9.25 -18.92
C GLU A 267 16.40 -10.18 -20.11
N SER A 268 17.19 -11.25 -20.26
CA SER A 268 17.03 -12.23 -21.33
C SER A 268 15.81 -13.15 -21.19
N ILE A 269 15.16 -13.26 -20.02
CA ILE A 269 13.84 -13.90 -19.88
C ILE A 269 12.73 -12.87 -20.06
N ASN A 270 12.87 -11.70 -19.40
CA ASN A 270 11.88 -10.62 -19.47
C ASN A 270 11.62 -10.11 -20.90
N LYS A 271 12.58 -10.28 -21.81
CA LYS A 271 12.47 -9.92 -23.23
C LYS A 271 12.00 -11.07 -24.14
N ARG A 272 11.92 -12.31 -23.63
CA ARG A 272 11.41 -13.47 -24.38
C ARG A 272 9.90 -13.46 -24.47
N LYS A 273 9.38 -14.07 -25.53
CA LYS A 273 7.97 -14.29 -25.80
C LYS A 273 7.64 -15.79 -25.84
N LYS A 274 6.36 -16.11 -26.06
CA LYS A 274 5.87 -17.49 -26.14
C LYS A 274 6.49 -18.25 -27.31
N GLU A 275 6.72 -17.58 -28.43
CA GLU A 275 7.27 -18.17 -29.65
C GLU A 275 8.73 -18.61 -29.45
N ASP A 276 9.48 -17.93 -28.57
CA ASP A 276 10.89 -18.22 -28.30
C ASP A 276 11.12 -19.56 -27.56
N ILE A 277 10.07 -20.21 -27.05
CA ILE A 277 10.15 -21.49 -26.33
C ILE A 277 9.56 -22.68 -27.10
N GLU A 278 8.95 -22.46 -28.27
CA GLU A 278 8.36 -23.54 -29.05
C GLU A 278 9.44 -24.51 -29.57
N GLY A 279 9.15 -25.83 -29.49
CA GLY A 279 10.05 -26.89 -29.94
C GLY A 279 11.30 -27.14 -29.07
N LYS A 280 11.45 -26.47 -27.91
CA LYS A 280 12.59 -26.67 -27.00
C LYS A 280 12.27 -27.67 -25.88
N GLU A 281 13.06 -28.73 -25.79
CA GLU A 281 12.97 -29.73 -24.72
C GLU A 281 13.30 -29.09 -23.36
N GLY A 282 12.48 -29.35 -22.34
CA GLY A 282 12.61 -28.74 -21.01
C GLY A 282 12.15 -27.27 -20.91
N ALA A 283 11.58 -26.69 -21.96
CA ALA A 283 11.03 -25.33 -21.93
C ALA A 283 9.63 -25.29 -21.29
N SER A 284 9.34 -24.22 -20.53
CA SER A 284 8.07 -24.08 -19.81
C SER A 284 7.73 -22.61 -19.53
N THR A 285 6.45 -22.34 -19.25
CA THR A 285 5.95 -21.01 -18.88
C THR A 285 5.74 -20.95 -17.38
N VAL A 286 6.39 -19.99 -16.72
CA VAL A 286 6.16 -19.70 -15.29
C VAL A 286 5.28 -18.47 -15.18
N TYR A 287 4.18 -18.62 -14.46
CA TYR A 287 3.31 -17.52 -14.04
C TYR A 287 3.69 -17.14 -12.62
N SER A 288 3.82 -15.85 -12.33
CA SER A 288 4.16 -15.36 -11.00
C SER A 288 3.39 -14.11 -10.62
N SER A 289 3.17 -13.93 -9.33
CA SER A 289 2.47 -12.79 -8.73
C SER A 289 3.31 -12.30 -7.56
N THR A 290 3.79 -11.06 -7.65
CA THR A 290 4.69 -10.45 -6.67
C THR A 290 3.98 -9.38 -5.85
N PHE A 291 4.02 -9.50 -4.54
CA PHE A 291 3.48 -8.54 -3.57
C PHE A 291 4.63 -7.86 -2.83
N TYR A 292 4.40 -6.63 -2.36
CA TYR A 292 5.42 -5.82 -1.67
C TYR A 292 4.90 -5.29 -0.33
N ILE A 293 5.76 -5.29 0.69
CA ILE A 293 5.55 -4.57 1.96
C ILE A 293 6.70 -3.59 2.15
N GLY A 294 6.42 -2.29 2.25
CA GLY A 294 7.40 -1.26 2.60
C GLY A 294 7.70 -1.30 4.11
N LEU A 295 8.97 -1.26 4.48
CA LEU A 295 9.42 -1.39 5.86
C LEU A 295 10.00 -0.05 6.37
N ALA A 296 9.33 0.57 7.35
CA ALA A 296 9.95 1.63 8.15
C ALA A 296 10.62 1.01 9.37
N ILE A 297 11.94 1.15 9.44
CA ILE A 297 12.78 0.58 10.51
C ILE A 297 13.22 1.73 11.41
N ALA A 298 13.09 1.62 12.73
CA ALA A 298 13.32 2.72 13.68
C ALA A 298 14.70 3.38 13.54
N PRO A 299 14.93 4.65 13.91
CA PRO A 299 16.30 5.15 14.06
C PRO A 299 17.08 4.30 15.07
N LYS A 300 18.40 4.21 14.92
CA LYS A 300 19.26 3.49 15.88
C LYS A 300 19.50 4.38 17.10
N ASN A 301 19.34 3.84 18.31
CA ASN A 301 19.66 4.59 19.52
C ASN A 301 21.19 4.85 19.59
N PRO A 302 21.63 6.06 19.98
CA PRO A 302 23.07 6.39 20.05
C PRO A 302 23.89 5.45 20.94
N SER A 303 23.25 4.83 21.94
CA SER A 303 23.85 3.92 22.91
C SER A 303 24.14 2.50 22.36
N ASP A 304 23.50 2.10 21.26
CA ASP A 304 23.65 0.73 20.74
C ASP A 304 24.98 0.56 20.01
N VAL A 305 25.83 -0.39 20.43
CA VAL A 305 27.07 -0.71 19.74
C VAL A 305 26.90 -1.99 18.90
N GLY A 306 27.20 -1.93 17.61
CA GLY A 306 27.14 -3.08 16.69
C GLY A 306 26.34 -2.86 15.40
N PRO A 307 26.45 -3.80 14.43
CA PRO A 307 25.73 -3.75 13.17
C PRO A 307 24.27 -4.15 13.34
N ARG A 308 23.35 -3.31 12.85
CA ARG A 308 21.91 -3.59 12.93
C ARG A 308 21.53 -4.79 12.07
N ARG A 309 21.00 -5.85 12.69
CA ARG A 309 20.27 -6.91 12.00
C ARG A 309 18.78 -6.73 12.27
N LEU A 310 18.02 -6.45 11.22
CA LEU A 310 16.57 -6.63 11.23
C LEU A 310 16.34 -8.14 11.05
N ASP A 311 15.94 -8.83 12.12
CA ASP A 311 15.47 -10.21 12.01
C ASP A 311 13.96 -10.23 11.80
N ILE A 312 13.54 -10.77 10.65
CA ILE A 312 12.15 -11.03 10.28
C ILE A 312 11.92 -12.50 9.96
N SER A 313 12.90 -13.37 10.28
CA SER A 313 12.88 -14.79 9.92
C SER A 313 11.71 -15.53 10.53
N TYR A 314 11.29 -15.16 11.76
CA TYR A 314 10.10 -15.73 12.39
C TYR A 314 8.80 -15.32 11.66
N PRO A 315 8.46 -14.03 11.47
CA PRO A 315 7.30 -13.62 10.66
C PRO A 315 7.25 -14.26 9.26
N THR A 316 8.37 -14.29 8.53
CA THR A 316 8.40 -14.80 7.14
C THR A 316 8.28 -16.32 7.09
N THR A 317 8.91 -17.05 8.01
CA THR A 317 8.79 -18.52 8.09
C THR A 317 7.37 -18.92 8.47
N GLU A 318 6.77 -18.24 9.44
CA GLU A 318 5.40 -18.51 9.89
C GLU A 318 4.36 -18.20 8.81
N PHE A 319 4.54 -17.11 8.06
CA PHE A 319 3.72 -16.82 6.88
C PHE A 319 3.90 -17.89 5.79
N THR A 320 5.13 -18.35 5.55
CA THR A 320 5.41 -19.40 4.55
C THR A 320 4.74 -20.72 4.93
N LYS A 321 4.82 -21.14 6.20
CA LYS A 321 4.06 -22.29 6.71
C LYS A 321 2.56 -22.06 6.53
N LEU A 322 2.05 -20.89 6.93
CA LEU A 322 0.63 -20.55 6.83
C LEU A 322 0.12 -20.70 5.40
N VAL A 323 0.78 -20.14 4.38
CA VAL A 323 0.29 -20.28 2.98
C VAL A 323 0.35 -21.73 2.50
N LYS A 324 1.36 -22.51 2.91
CA LYS A 324 1.48 -23.95 2.60
C LYS A 324 0.42 -24.84 3.26
N MET A 325 -0.31 -24.36 4.28
CA MET A 325 -1.47 -25.06 4.85
C MET A 325 -2.75 -24.96 3.98
N TRP A 326 -2.65 -24.52 2.72
CA TRP A 326 -3.78 -24.57 1.80
C TRP A 326 -4.00 -26.01 1.32
N ASP A 327 -5.26 -26.46 1.27
CA ASP A 327 -5.66 -27.84 0.96
C ASP A 327 -5.21 -28.33 -0.42
N LYS A 328 -4.92 -27.40 -1.33
CA LYS A 328 -4.46 -27.68 -2.71
C LYS A 328 -3.01 -27.29 -2.94
N PHE A 329 -2.25 -26.95 -1.89
CA PHE A 329 -0.83 -26.64 -2.04
C PHE A 329 -0.06 -27.89 -2.45
N ASP A 330 0.75 -27.75 -3.50
CA ASP A 330 1.67 -28.78 -3.98
C ASP A 330 3.07 -28.17 -4.13
N GLU A 331 4.04 -28.73 -3.40
CA GLU A 331 5.42 -28.25 -3.38
C GLU A 331 6.18 -28.51 -4.69
N ALA A 332 5.72 -29.46 -5.53
CA ALA A 332 6.32 -29.72 -6.83
C ALA A 332 5.92 -28.67 -7.89
N THR A 333 4.72 -28.10 -7.80
CA THR A 333 4.17 -27.18 -8.81
C THR A 333 3.96 -25.74 -8.33
N MET A 334 4.04 -25.47 -7.02
CA MET A 334 3.81 -24.14 -6.42
C MET A 334 5.03 -23.61 -5.67
N GLY A 335 5.58 -22.50 -6.15
CA GLY A 335 6.61 -21.72 -5.46
C GLY A 335 6.02 -20.66 -4.54
N ILE A 336 6.64 -20.49 -3.36
CA ILE A 336 6.50 -19.31 -2.50
C ILE A 336 7.88 -18.87 -2.04
N VAL A 337 8.19 -17.58 -2.20
CA VAL A 337 9.46 -17.00 -1.77
C VAL A 337 9.20 -15.67 -1.08
N VAL A 338 9.91 -15.45 0.04
CA VAL A 338 9.90 -14.18 0.76
C VAL A 338 11.33 -13.64 0.80
N ARG A 339 11.55 -12.46 0.21
CA ARG A 339 12.88 -11.83 0.06
C ARG A 339 12.89 -10.43 0.67
N HIS A 340 13.88 -10.14 1.51
CA HIS A 340 14.15 -8.78 1.97
C HIS A 340 15.07 -8.06 0.98
N ILE A 341 14.61 -6.94 0.42
CA ILE A 341 15.30 -6.19 -0.63
C ILE A 341 15.44 -4.70 -0.27
N LYS A 342 16.46 -4.05 -0.82
CA LYS A 342 16.63 -2.58 -0.76
C LYS A 342 15.83 -1.92 -1.89
N SER A 343 15.46 -0.65 -1.74
CA SER A 343 14.83 0.14 -2.82
C SER A 343 15.64 0.14 -4.13
N SER A 344 16.97 0.10 -4.06
CA SER A 344 17.87 -0.06 -5.23
C SER A 344 17.65 -1.37 -6.01
N ALA A 345 17.19 -2.42 -5.33
CA ALA A 345 16.93 -3.74 -5.89
C ALA A 345 15.48 -3.96 -6.34
N LEU A 346 14.55 -3.02 -6.09
CA LEU A 346 13.20 -3.07 -6.65
C LEU A 346 13.27 -3.22 -8.18
N PRO A 347 12.52 -4.16 -8.80
CA PRO A 347 12.43 -4.28 -10.25
C PRO A 347 11.85 -3.02 -10.90
N ASP A 348 12.14 -2.79 -12.19
CA ASP A 348 11.73 -1.54 -12.82
C ASP A 348 10.23 -1.50 -13.17
N TYR A 349 9.57 -2.67 -13.26
CA TYR A 349 8.12 -2.77 -13.52
C TYR A 349 7.20 -2.23 -12.41
N VAL A 350 7.73 -1.96 -11.19
CA VAL A 350 6.91 -1.37 -10.11
C VAL A 350 6.79 0.16 -10.21
N PHE A 351 7.61 0.77 -11.08
CA PHE A 351 7.65 2.19 -11.34
C PHE A 351 6.83 2.51 -12.60
N GLY A 352 6.17 3.67 -12.61
CA GLY A 352 5.56 4.22 -13.82
C GLY A 352 6.60 4.66 -14.85
N GLU A 353 6.16 4.89 -16.09
CA GLU A 353 7.01 5.46 -17.13
C GLU A 353 7.61 6.80 -16.66
N GLY A 354 8.94 6.93 -16.77
CA GLY A 354 9.68 8.12 -16.32
C GLY A 354 9.89 8.26 -14.81
N GLU A 355 9.28 7.44 -13.95
CA GLU A 355 9.44 7.56 -12.48
C GLU A 355 10.85 7.18 -11.98
N ARG A 356 11.62 6.42 -12.78
CA ARG A 356 12.97 5.97 -12.42
C ARG A 356 13.92 6.03 -13.62
N GLN A 357 15.15 6.48 -13.40
CA GLN A 357 16.20 6.35 -14.41
C GLN A 357 16.55 4.87 -14.64
N PRO A 358 16.75 4.43 -15.90
CA PRO A 358 17.04 3.04 -16.22
C PRO A 358 18.37 2.59 -15.62
N LYS A 359 18.40 1.39 -15.04
CA LYS A 359 19.63 0.81 -14.48
C LYS A 359 20.57 0.38 -15.61
N LEU A 360 21.87 0.61 -15.44
CA LEU A 360 22.88 0.03 -16.30
C LEU A 360 22.90 -1.50 -16.12
N ALA A 361 22.75 -2.24 -17.24
CA ALA A 361 22.59 -3.68 -17.24
C ALA A 361 23.78 -4.41 -16.57
N GLN A 362 23.49 -5.20 -15.53
CA GLN A 362 24.49 -6.03 -14.87
C GLN A 362 24.77 -7.29 -15.72
N LYS A 363 25.99 -7.39 -16.26
CA LYS A 363 26.43 -8.58 -17.00
C LYS A 363 26.60 -9.77 -16.05
N ARG A 364 26.15 -10.94 -16.51
CA ARG A 364 26.27 -12.27 -15.89
C ARG A 364 27.66 -12.48 -15.25
N PRO A 365 27.75 -12.94 -13.97
CA PRO A 365 29.01 -13.42 -13.42
C PRO A 365 29.53 -14.60 -14.25
N LYS A 366 30.74 -14.49 -14.81
CA LYS A 366 31.39 -15.64 -15.47
C LYS A 366 31.72 -16.69 -14.41
N THR A 367 31.13 -17.87 -14.54
CA THR A 367 31.54 -19.07 -13.80
C THR A 367 32.90 -19.54 -14.32
N THR A 368 33.98 -19.22 -13.60
CA THR A 368 35.33 -19.70 -13.90
C THR A 368 35.42 -21.20 -13.61
N LYS A 369 35.65 -22.03 -14.64
CA LYS A 369 35.95 -23.46 -14.48
C LYS A 369 37.46 -23.68 -14.61
N GLY A 370 38.01 -24.54 -13.74
CA GLY A 370 39.41 -24.99 -13.74
C GLY A 370 40.31 -24.15 -12.80
N SER A 371 41.23 -24.75 -12.05
CA SER A 371 41.51 -26.18 -11.77
C SER A 371 42.19 -26.30 -10.39
N GLY A 372 42.00 -27.42 -9.70
CA GLY A 372 42.60 -27.61 -8.37
C GLY A 372 43.97 -28.30 -8.41
N LYS A 373 44.90 -27.82 -7.58
CA LYS A 373 45.81 -28.64 -6.73
C LYS A 373 46.59 -27.74 -5.74
N SER A 374 47.33 -28.37 -4.83
CA SER A 374 47.46 -27.94 -3.44
C SER A 374 48.91 -27.76 -2.91
N ASN A 375 49.00 -27.06 -1.77
CA ASN A 375 49.99 -27.14 -0.68
C ASN A 375 51.32 -26.34 -0.71
N ASN A 376 51.54 -25.66 0.43
CA ASN A 376 52.80 -25.42 1.16
C ASN A 376 53.86 -24.50 0.51
N THR A 377 54.62 -23.66 1.25
CA THR A 377 54.79 -23.41 2.70
C THR A 377 55.36 -22.00 2.94
N SER A 378 55.15 -21.40 4.13
CA SER A 378 55.89 -20.19 4.58
C SER A 378 57.28 -20.56 5.16
N PRO A 379 58.18 -19.59 5.40
CA PRO A 379 58.25 -19.00 6.76
C PRO A 379 58.54 -17.48 6.88
N ASP A 380 58.19 -16.94 8.06
CA ASP A 380 58.64 -15.73 8.80
C ASP A 380 59.05 -14.37 8.16
N MET A 381 58.20 -13.35 8.40
CA MET A 381 58.37 -12.19 9.35
C MET A 381 59.73 -11.43 9.48
N PRO A 382 59.77 -10.16 9.97
CA PRO A 382 58.73 -9.11 10.12
C PRO A 382 59.18 -7.66 9.75
N ASN A 383 58.37 -6.65 10.13
CA ASN A 383 58.57 -5.17 10.11
C ASN A 383 58.36 -4.45 8.75
N LYS A 384 57.86 -3.20 8.70
CA LYS A 384 57.59 -2.19 9.75
C LYS A 384 56.39 -1.28 9.38
N LYS A 385 55.61 -0.81 10.37
CA LYS A 385 54.64 0.29 10.19
C LYS A 385 55.35 1.63 9.94
N ARG A 386 54.78 2.52 9.12
CA ARG A 386 54.74 3.97 9.42
C ARG A 386 53.56 4.68 8.76
N ARG A 387 53.22 5.86 9.28
CA ARG A 387 51.92 6.55 9.17
C ARG A 387 52.12 8.05 8.86
N SER A 388 51.32 8.58 7.93
CA SER A 388 50.89 9.96 7.59
C SER A 388 51.65 11.24 8.03
N SER A 389 51.38 12.31 7.26
CA SER A 389 51.49 13.76 7.58
C SER A 389 52.88 14.41 7.43
N ASN A 390 53.05 15.70 7.08
CA ASN A 390 52.11 16.77 6.68
C ASN A 390 52.88 17.91 5.97
N SER A 391 52.24 18.73 5.13
CA SER A 391 52.46 20.20 5.04
C SER A 391 51.50 20.87 4.04
N VAL A 392 51.25 22.16 4.24
CA VAL A 392 50.17 22.96 3.65
C VAL A 392 50.75 24.25 3.07
N SER A 393 50.26 24.73 1.92
CA SER A 393 50.22 26.16 1.59
C SER A 393 49.26 26.48 0.44
N GLU A 394 48.29 27.33 0.76
CA GLU A 394 47.50 28.23 -0.11
C GLU A 394 47.76 29.67 0.42
N PRO A 395 47.25 30.78 -0.16
CA PRO A 395 46.31 30.93 -1.27
C PRO A 395 46.68 32.02 -2.33
N GLN A 396 45.78 32.27 -3.28
CA GLN A 396 45.30 33.59 -3.78
C GLN A 396 45.18 33.74 -5.32
N ALA A 397 44.05 34.33 -5.72
CA ALA A 397 43.71 34.95 -7.00
C ALA A 397 43.54 36.49 -6.75
N PRO A 398 43.26 37.41 -7.72
CA PRO A 398 42.53 37.19 -8.98
C PRO A 398 42.90 38.07 -10.22
N THR A 399 42.18 37.83 -11.35
CA THR A 399 41.79 38.65 -12.57
C THR A 399 42.56 39.93 -13.00
N PRO A 400 42.53 40.38 -14.31
CA PRO A 400 41.31 40.46 -15.16
C PRO A 400 41.37 40.37 -16.71
N LEU A 401 40.17 40.17 -17.28
CA LEU A 401 39.57 40.72 -18.53
C LEU A 401 40.29 40.71 -19.90
N LYS A 402 39.55 40.28 -20.93
CA LYS A 402 39.40 41.03 -22.20
C LYS A 402 38.09 40.71 -22.93
N LEU A 403 37.46 41.73 -23.52
CA LEU A 403 36.25 41.64 -24.37
C LEU A 403 36.61 41.41 -25.84
N ASN A 404 35.68 40.77 -26.56
CA ASN A 404 35.17 41.12 -27.90
C ASN A 404 33.85 40.33 -28.06
N GLY A 405 32.75 40.83 -28.62
CA GLY A 405 32.54 42.06 -29.38
C GLY A 405 32.05 41.74 -30.78
N ASN A 406 30.73 41.61 -30.97
CA ASN A 406 30.06 41.91 -32.25
C ASN A 406 28.53 42.02 -32.12
N THR A 407 27.97 42.85 -32.99
CA THR A 407 26.62 43.44 -32.96
C THR A 407 25.59 42.73 -33.85
N ALA A 408 24.31 42.71 -33.43
CA ALA A 408 23.16 42.88 -34.34
C ALA A 408 21.87 43.27 -33.57
N THR A 409 21.11 44.22 -34.12
CA THR A 409 19.81 44.75 -33.66
C THR A 409 19.04 45.24 -34.91
N PRO A 410 17.77 45.67 -34.81
CA PRO A 410 16.59 45.02 -34.23
C PRO A 410 15.39 45.01 -35.21
N ALA A 411 14.26 44.38 -34.87
CA ALA A 411 12.97 44.67 -35.53
C ALA A 411 11.75 44.44 -34.60
N THR A 412 10.89 45.45 -34.53
CA THR A 412 9.58 45.53 -33.86
C THR A 412 8.81 46.68 -34.55
N PRO A 413 7.52 46.95 -34.29
CA PRO A 413 6.46 46.11 -33.70
C PRO A 413 5.18 46.10 -34.60
N MET A 414 4.08 45.48 -34.12
CA MET A 414 2.76 46.11 -34.25
C MET A 414 1.94 45.89 -32.97
N VAL A 415 1.24 46.94 -32.55
CA VAL A 415 0.39 47.01 -31.36
C VAL A 415 -1.01 47.40 -31.79
N VAL A 416 -2.04 46.73 -31.27
CA VAL A 416 -3.39 47.29 -31.14
C VAL A 416 -3.93 46.95 -29.75
N ASN A 417 -4.44 47.96 -29.07
CA ASN A 417 -4.99 48.01 -27.71
C ASN A 417 -6.01 49.18 -27.71
N PRO A 418 -6.78 49.47 -26.64
CA PRO A 418 -7.39 48.60 -25.61
C PRO A 418 -8.87 48.99 -25.28
N ILE A 419 -9.52 48.23 -24.38
CA ILE A 419 -10.67 48.66 -23.52
C ILE A 419 -10.48 47.89 -22.19
N VAL A 420 -9.96 48.41 -21.06
CA VAL A 420 -10.40 49.49 -20.12
C VAL A 420 -11.77 49.12 -19.50
N THR A 421 -11.92 48.68 -18.24
CA THR A 421 -11.62 49.29 -16.91
C THR A 421 -11.34 48.16 -15.86
N ALA A 422 -10.37 48.17 -14.93
CA ALA A 422 -9.97 49.07 -13.84
C ALA A 422 -10.17 48.41 -12.43
N THR A 423 -9.07 48.36 -11.64
CA THR A 423 -8.94 48.60 -10.17
C THR A 423 -9.72 47.74 -9.15
N ASP A 424 -9.18 47.22 -8.03
CA ASP A 424 -7.93 47.43 -7.25
C ASP A 424 -7.48 46.08 -6.61
N SER A 425 -6.19 45.70 -6.49
CA SER A 425 -5.16 46.11 -5.49
C SER A 425 -5.67 46.07 -4.02
N LEU A 426 -5.05 45.44 -3.00
CA LEU A 426 -3.65 45.18 -2.59
C LEU A 426 -3.60 43.80 -1.85
N PHE A 427 -2.49 43.03 -1.79
CA PHE A 427 -1.28 43.27 -0.99
C PHE A 427 -0.11 42.40 -1.50
N ASN A 428 1.12 42.92 -1.42
CA ASN A 428 2.35 42.21 -1.80
C ASN A 428 3.09 41.68 -0.54
N PRO A 429 3.99 40.67 -0.66
CA PRO A 429 4.47 39.90 0.48
C PRO A 429 5.76 40.44 1.12
N THR A 430 5.99 40.09 2.38
CA THR A 430 7.32 40.17 3.03
C THR A 430 7.75 38.80 3.53
N VAL A 431 8.65 38.17 2.77
CA VAL A 431 9.44 37.02 3.22
C VAL A 431 10.53 37.52 4.18
N LYS A 432 10.80 36.78 5.26
CA LYS A 432 12.06 36.86 6.01
C LYS A 432 12.67 35.48 6.18
N ASP A 433 13.95 35.41 5.84
CA ASP A 433 14.98 34.38 6.07
C ASP A 433 14.59 32.89 6.18
N THR A 434 15.05 32.12 5.19
CA THR A 434 15.03 30.66 5.13
C THR A 434 16.15 29.97 5.95
N ALA A 435 16.78 30.68 6.89
CA ALA A 435 17.96 30.21 7.62
C ALA A 435 17.65 29.49 8.95
N ASP A 436 16.47 29.71 9.55
CA ASP A 436 16.10 29.17 10.88
C ASP A 436 15.26 27.87 10.83
N ILE A 437 15.34 27.12 9.73
CA ILE A 437 14.59 25.87 9.54
C ILE A 437 15.18 24.74 10.41
N LYS A 438 14.69 24.61 11.64
CA LYS A 438 14.91 23.43 12.49
C LYS A 438 13.96 22.30 12.09
N SER A 439 14.51 21.08 11.98
CA SER A 439 13.73 19.86 11.73
C SER A 439 12.63 19.66 12.79
N PRO A 440 11.39 19.31 12.42
CA PRO A 440 10.31 19.13 13.38
C PRO A 440 10.60 17.96 14.32
N GLN A 441 10.67 18.24 15.62
CA GLN A 441 10.66 17.20 16.66
C GLN A 441 9.23 16.67 16.85
N LEU A 442 9.11 15.35 16.95
CA LEU A 442 7.84 14.67 17.22
C LEU A 442 7.52 14.76 18.73
N PRO A 443 6.39 15.36 19.15
CA PRO A 443 5.99 15.34 20.54
C PRO A 443 5.29 14.01 20.88
N PHE A 444 6.05 13.06 21.43
CA PHE A 444 5.48 12.04 22.32
C PHE A 444 5.72 12.51 23.76
N GLY A 445 4.67 13.03 24.38
CA GLY A 445 4.67 13.49 25.76
C GLY A 445 3.24 13.60 26.28
N GLU A 446 2.87 12.68 27.17
CA GLU A 446 1.81 12.81 28.18
C GLU A 446 0.43 13.31 27.72
N ASN A 447 -0.50 12.37 27.48
CA ASN A 447 -1.73 12.21 28.28
C ASN A 447 -2.73 11.26 27.61
N VAL A 448 -2.57 9.95 27.85
CA VAL A 448 -3.68 8.99 27.82
C VAL A 448 -3.59 8.18 29.10
N ALA A 449 -4.09 8.75 30.20
CA ALA A 449 -4.23 8.04 31.46
C ALA A 449 -5.26 6.91 31.27
N VAL A 450 -4.78 5.67 31.20
CA VAL A 450 -5.64 4.49 31.17
C VAL A 450 -6.27 4.34 32.56
N ALA A 451 -7.58 4.50 32.64
CA ALA A 451 -8.33 4.32 33.88
C ALA A 451 -8.42 2.83 34.26
N THR A 452 -7.41 2.35 35.00
CA THR A 452 -7.47 1.09 35.74
C THR A 452 -7.46 1.37 37.24
N SER A 453 -8.61 1.76 37.80
CA SER A 453 -8.83 1.75 39.24
C SER A 453 -9.08 0.32 39.70
N ALA A 454 -8.06 -0.31 40.30
CA ALA A 454 -8.24 -1.56 41.02
C ALA A 454 -9.10 -1.32 42.27
N VAL A 455 -10.15 -2.11 42.46
CA VAL A 455 -10.90 -2.15 43.73
C VAL A 455 -10.20 -3.17 44.64
N GLY A 456 -9.69 -2.71 45.77
CA GLY A 456 -9.00 -3.56 46.75
C GLY A 456 -9.20 -3.04 48.18
N ALA A 457 -9.98 -3.80 48.94
CA ALA A 457 -10.04 -3.89 50.40
C ALA A 457 -9.75 -2.63 51.26
N GLN A 458 -10.81 -2.10 51.87
CA GLN A 458 -11.00 -2.17 53.33
C GLN A 458 -12.49 -2.26 53.67
#